data_AF-A0A7W1L0T9-F1
#
_entry.id   AF-A0A7W1L0T9-F1
#
_cell.length_a   1.000
_cell.length_b   1.000
_cell.length_c   1.000
_cell.angle_alpha   90.00
_cell.angle_beta   90.00
_cell.angle_gamma   90.00
#
_symmetry.space_group_name_H-M   'P 1'
#
loop_
_entity.id
_entity.type
_entity.pdbx_description
1 polymer ?
#
loop_
_entity_poly.entity_id
_entity_poly.type
_entity_poly.pdbx_seq_one_letter_code
_entity_poly.pdbx_strand_id
1 'polypeptide(L)'
;MTLAVAYRARDCFEVKMDYTTKELLKRYARLALGQPFAPVLLNILVTSVCDMRCTHCFFTDELDDRPRKKLQMKTHEIEQISETLGGNLGVLILAGGEPFTRKDLPEIVRAFYENNKLESVYLMSNGQIQKRIMPDVTRLLQECPNLNVTVALGIDGLKAQHEKIRQKPGSWDIAIDTARQLQTIKKEYPRLDVQTCTCFMHSNQETIFEWYDFLKYDLKPDKVNFNYIRPPSADPIELDIDHSRYTQLAQMIDDDSRHAAIKNNYGGDAGFFKAAIDIYMHGLIARAQEE
;
A
#
# COMPACT_ATOMS: atom_id res chain seq x y z
N MET A 1 25.21 40.40 36.93
CA MET A 1 23.90 39.98 36.37
C MET A 1 24.11 39.82 34.88
N THR A 2 24.02 38.65 34.24
CA THR A 2 23.49 37.35 34.65
C THR A 2 24.14 36.30 33.74
N LEU A 3 24.39 35.14 34.36
CA LEU A 3 25.03 33.89 33.94
C LEU A 3 25.14 33.55 32.44
N ALA A 4 26.35 33.13 32.08
CA ALA A 4 26.60 32.13 31.05
C ALA A 4 26.19 30.74 31.55
N VAL A 5 25.45 29.99 30.73
CA VAL A 5 25.42 28.52 30.81
C VAL A 5 25.54 27.97 29.39
N ALA A 6 26.71 27.41 29.13
CA ALA A 6 27.01 26.60 27.97
C ALA A 6 26.07 25.39 27.92
N TYR A 7 25.31 25.23 26.83
CA TYR A 7 24.63 23.98 26.55
C TYR A 7 25.66 22.98 26.00
N ARG A 8 26.06 22.06 26.87
CA ARG A 8 26.87 20.89 26.54
C ARG A 8 26.15 20.04 25.50
N ALA A 9 26.76 19.90 24.33
CA ALA A 9 26.63 18.68 23.54
C ALA A 9 27.26 17.54 24.33
N ARG A 10 26.43 16.70 24.97
CA ARG A 10 26.80 15.37 25.46
C ARG A 10 25.52 14.56 25.71
N ASP A 11 25.58 13.33 25.21
CA ASP A 11 24.80 12.17 25.63
C ASP A 11 23.37 12.03 25.07
N CYS A 12 23.31 11.71 23.77
CA CYS A 12 22.30 10.78 23.26
C CYS A 12 23.04 9.69 22.46
N PHE A 13 23.89 8.94 23.16
CA PHE A 13 24.26 7.58 22.75
C PHE A 13 23.16 6.65 23.28
N GLU A 14 22.81 5.62 22.48
CA GLU A 14 21.83 4.55 22.76
C GLU A 14 20.36 4.99 22.60
N VAL A 15 19.60 4.55 21.59
CA VAL A 15 19.51 3.21 21.00
C VAL A 15 19.28 3.33 19.49
N LYS A 16 20.32 3.09 18.67
CA LYS A 16 20.11 2.72 17.26
C LYS A 16 19.57 1.29 17.25
N MET A 17 18.26 1.14 17.16
CA MET A 17 17.63 -0.17 17.09
C MET A 17 17.75 -0.70 15.65
N ASP A 18 18.84 -1.44 15.39
CA ASP A 18 19.14 -2.12 14.13
C ASP A 18 18.13 -3.26 13.86
N TYR A 19 16.98 -2.90 13.28
CA TYR A 19 15.86 -3.82 12.99
C TYR A 19 16.08 -4.63 11.70
N THR A 20 16.90 -4.17 10.77
CA THR A 20 16.93 -4.73 9.41
C THR A 20 17.84 -5.93 9.26
N THR A 21 18.87 -6.10 10.09
CA THR A 21 19.76 -7.27 9.95
C THR A 21 19.55 -8.27 11.07
N LYS A 22 19.56 -7.83 12.33
CA LYS A 22 19.47 -8.74 13.48
C LYS A 22 18.10 -9.38 13.68
N GLU A 23 17.01 -8.62 13.54
CA GLU A 23 15.67 -9.19 13.76
C GLU A 23 15.25 -10.09 12.58
N LEU A 24 15.62 -9.72 11.35
CA LEU A 24 15.51 -10.61 10.20
C LEU A 24 16.37 -11.87 10.35
N LEU A 25 17.64 -11.74 10.79
CA LEU A 25 18.48 -12.91 11.09
C LEU A 25 17.87 -13.80 12.18
N LYS A 26 17.32 -13.22 13.25
CA LYS A 26 16.63 -13.99 14.30
C LYS A 26 15.41 -14.72 13.75
N ARG A 27 14.63 -14.08 12.86
CA ARG A 27 13.48 -14.72 12.20
C ARG A 27 13.95 -15.89 11.31
N TYR A 28 14.98 -15.67 10.47
CA TYR A 28 15.56 -16.73 9.64
C TYR A 28 16.19 -17.85 10.46
N ALA A 29 16.84 -17.52 11.59
CA ALA A 29 17.38 -18.50 12.52
C ALA A 29 16.26 -19.31 13.19
N ARG A 30 15.16 -18.68 13.64
CA ARG A 30 13.98 -19.39 14.16
C ARG A 30 13.35 -20.29 13.11
N LEU A 31 13.20 -19.80 11.88
CA LEU A 31 12.73 -20.60 10.74
C LEU A 31 13.63 -21.82 10.51
N ALA A 32 14.95 -21.64 10.47
CA ALA A 32 15.91 -22.74 10.30
C ALA A 32 15.89 -23.75 11.46
N LEU A 33 15.57 -23.29 12.67
CA LEU A 33 15.41 -24.12 13.87
C LEU A 33 13.99 -24.68 14.05
N GLY A 34 13.09 -24.49 13.08
CA GLY A 34 11.70 -24.97 13.13
C GLY A 34 10.85 -24.33 14.22
N GLN A 35 11.25 -23.17 14.74
CA GLN A 35 10.51 -22.43 15.75
C GLN A 35 9.48 -21.48 15.12
N PRO A 36 8.33 -21.23 15.79
CA PRO A 36 7.36 -20.24 15.34
C PRO A 36 8.00 -18.85 15.19
N PHE A 37 7.67 -18.17 14.09
CA PHE A 37 8.10 -16.80 13.83
C PHE A 37 6.95 -16.01 13.20
N ALA A 38 6.94 -14.69 13.45
CA ALA A 38 5.94 -13.80 12.90
C ALA A 38 6.33 -13.36 11.48
N PRO A 39 5.36 -13.25 10.55
CA PRO A 39 5.63 -12.78 9.20
C PRO A 39 6.11 -11.31 9.23
N VAL A 40 6.90 -10.95 8.22
CA VAL A 40 7.33 -9.55 8.03
C VAL A 40 6.21 -8.74 7.38
N LEU A 41 5.46 -9.38 6.48
CA LEU A 41 4.35 -8.80 5.74
C LEU A 41 3.13 -9.71 5.86
N LEU A 42 1.98 -9.14 6.21
CA LEU A 42 0.69 -9.82 6.24
C LEU A 42 -0.28 -9.06 5.34
N ASN A 43 -0.93 -9.76 4.40
CA ASN A 43 -1.98 -9.20 3.56
C ASN A 43 -3.31 -9.88 3.90
N ILE A 44 -4.32 -9.10 4.27
CA ILE A 44 -5.64 -9.58 4.64
C ILE A 44 -6.68 -8.96 3.70
N LEU A 45 -7.46 -9.82 3.03
CA LEU A 45 -8.65 -9.40 2.30
C LEU A 45 -9.79 -9.22 3.30
N VAL A 46 -9.93 -8.02 3.87
CA VAL A 46 -10.84 -7.77 5.00
C VAL A 46 -12.30 -7.67 4.59
N THR A 47 -12.59 -7.51 3.30
CA THR A 47 -13.96 -7.39 2.82
C THR A 47 -14.15 -7.91 1.40
N SER A 48 -15.37 -8.38 1.12
CA SER A 48 -15.87 -8.70 -0.23
C SER A 48 -16.97 -7.72 -0.68
N VAL A 49 -16.97 -6.50 -0.12
CA VAL A 49 -17.92 -5.44 -0.49
C VAL A 49 -17.17 -4.37 -1.26
N CYS A 50 -17.58 -4.11 -2.48
CA CYS A 50 -17.04 -3.04 -3.33
C CYS A 50 -18.14 -2.50 -4.26
N ASP A 51 -18.09 -1.20 -4.51
CA ASP A 51 -19.01 -0.46 -5.37
C ASP A 51 -18.50 -0.32 -6.82
N MET A 52 -17.33 -0.88 -7.14
CA MET A 52 -16.77 -0.94 -8.50
C MET A 52 -16.76 -2.38 -9.05
N ARG A 53 -16.71 -2.52 -10.38
CA ARG A 53 -16.57 -3.79 -11.11
C ARG A 53 -15.49 -3.65 -12.18
N CYS A 54 -14.25 -3.48 -11.72
CA CYS A 54 -13.12 -3.19 -12.60
C CYS A 54 -12.85 -4.34 -13.57
N THR A 55 -12.45 -4.06 -14.81
CA THR A 55 -12.17 -5.08 -15.84
C THR A 55 -11.07 -6.06 -15.42
N HIS A 56 -10.06 -5.56 -14.70
CA HIS A 56 -8.94 -6.33 -14.15
C HIS A 56 -9.22 -6.97 -12.77
N CYS A 57 -10.44 -6.90 -12.24
CA CYS A 57 -10.72 -7.38 -10.89
C CYS A 57 -10.78 -8.91 -10.85
N PHE A 58 -9.74 -9.53 -10.28
CA PHE A 58 -9.66 -10.97 -10.07
C PHE A 58 -10.61 -11.50 -8.98
N PHE A 59 -11.33 -10.62 -8.28
CA PHE A 59 -12.21 -10.94 -7.15
C PHE A 59 -13.70 -10.71 -7.47
N THR A 60 -14.03 -10.49 -8.75
CA THR A 60 -15.38 -10.09 -9.17
C THR A 60 -16.44 -11.11 -8.75
N ASP A 61 -16.15 -12.40 -8.90
CA ASP A 61 -17.09 -13.47 -8.52
C ASP A 61 -17.39 -13.44 -7.02
N GLU A 62 -16.37 -13.26 -6.18
CA GLU A 62 -16.55 -13.11 -4.73
C GLU A 62 -17.29 -11.82 -4.34
N LEU A 63 -17.14 -10.75 -5.13
CA LEU A 63 -17.89 -9.50 -4.95
C LEU A 63 -19.38 -9.67 -5.29
N ASP A 64 -19.77 -10.66 -6.08
CA ASP A 64 -21.17 -10.92 -6.45
C ASP A 64 -21.80 -12.07 -5.63
N ASP A 65 -20.99 -12.88 -4.96
CA ASP A 65 -21.41 -13.95 -4.05
C ASP A 65 -22.00 -13.41 -2.73
N ARG A 66 -23.32 -13.23 -2.71
CA ARG A 66 -24.07 -12.77 -1.52
C ARG A 66 -23.95 -13.72 -0.32
N PRO A 67 -24.06 -15.05 -0.46
CA PRO A 67 -23.77 -15.98 0.63
C PRO A 67 -22.39 -15.80 1.24
N ARG A 68 -21.33 -15.74 0.43
CA ARG A 68 -19.94 -15.63 0.90
C ARG A 68 -19.67 -14.32 1.63
N LYS A 69 -20.37 -13.23 1.26
CA LYS A 69 -20.31 -11.97 2.04
C LYS A 69 -20.70 -12.15 3.51
N LYS A 70 -21.53 -13.13 3.85
CA LYS A 70 -21.89 -13.41 5.25
C LYS A 70 -20.79 -14.15 6.03
N LEU A 71 -19.81 -14.71 5.31
CA LEU A 71 -18.64 -15.41 5.87
C LEU A 71 -17.43 -14.48 6.04
N GLN A 72 -17.58 -13.18 5.77
CA GLN A 72 -16.52 -12.20 6.04
C GLN A 72 -16.19 -12.21 7.52
N MET A 73 -14.89 -12.23 7.85
CA MET A 73 -14.42 -12.20 9.23
C MET A 73 -14.94 -10.96 9.94
N LYS A 74 -15.57 -11.17 11.08
CA LYS A 74 -15.97 -10.14 12.03
C LYS A 74 -14.73 -9.53 12.67
N THR A 75 -14.90 -8.35 13.27
CA THR A 75 -13.81 -7.61 13.93
C THR A 75 -13.03 -8.49 14.91
N HIS A 76 -13.73 -9.16 15.83
CA HIS A 76 -13.10 -10.01 16.84
C HIS A 76 -12.33 -11.22 16.26
N GLU A 77 -12.75 -11.74 15.10
CA GLU A 77 -12.02 -12.84 14.44
C GLU A 77 -10.68 -12.34 13.87
N ILE A 78 -10.66 -11.09 13.38
CA ILE A 78 -9.44 -10.43 12.90
C ILE A 78 -8.55 -10.01 14.08
N GLU A 79 -9.14 -9.51 15.17
CA GLU A 79 -8.42 -9.21 16.41
C GLU A 79 -7.73 -10.45 16.96
N GLN A 80 -8.41 -11.60 16.97
CA GLN A 80 -7.82 -12.88 17.38
C GLN A 80 -6.61 -13.29 16.53
N ILE A 81 -6.60 -12.96 15.23
CA ILE A 81 -5.40 -13.15 14.40
C ILE A 81 -4.25 -12.31 14.95
N SER A 82 -4.47 -11.03 15.28
CA SER A 82 -3.43 -10.15 15.85
C SER A 82 -2.88 -10.68 17.18
N GLU A 83 -3.75 -11.21 18.04
CA GLU A 83 -3.38 -11.77 19.35
C GLU A 83 -2.52 -13.03 19.22
N THR A 84 -2.80 -13.86 18.20
CA THR A 84 -2.16 -15.16 18.00
C THR A 84 -0.95 -15.13 17.07
N LEU A 85 -0.83 -14.09 16.23
CA LEU A 85 0.27 -13.94 15.26
C LEU A 85 1.66 -13.89 15.94
N GLY A 86 1.71 -13.27 17.13
CA GLY A 86 2.93 -13.02 17.87
C GLY A 86 3.93 -12.10 17.14
N GLY A 87 5.06 -11.83 17.81
CA GLY A 87 6.21 -11.10 17.24
C GLY A 87 5.90 -9.68 16.73
N ASN A 88 6.85 -9.14 15.95
CA ASN A 88 6.74 -7.80 15.37
C ASN A 88 6.28 -7.92 13.91
N LEU A 89 5.14 -7.33 13.56
CA LEU A 89 4.65 -7.26 12.18
C LEU A 89 5.20 -5.98 11.52
N GLY A 90 6.01 -6.13 10.47
CA GLY A 90 6.56 -4.96 9.77
C GLY A 90 5.49 -4.24 8.95
N VAL A 91 4.79 -4.98 8.09
CA VAL A 91 3.82 -4.43 7.15
C VAL A 91 2.49 -5.19 7.21
N LEU A 92 1.40 -4.46 7.40
CA LEU A 92 0.03 -4.95 7.23
C LEU A 92 -0.58 -4.34 5.98
N ILE A 93 -1.07 -5.16 5.06
CA ILE A 93 -1.84 -4.72 3.89
C ILE A 93 -3.29 -5.12 4.12
N LEU A 94 -4.18 -4.15 4.14
CA LEU A 94 -5.62 -4.36 4.20
C LEU A 94 -6.19 -4.10 2.81
N ALA A 95 -6.71 -5.17 2.20
CA ALA A 95 -7.22 -5.19 0.83
C ALA A 95 -8.55 -5.96 0.75
N GLY A 96 -8.95 -6.37 -0.46
CA GLY A 96 -10.21 -7.07 -0.73
C GLY A 96 -11.05 -6.29 -1.74
N GLY A 97 -12.33 -6.08 -1.42
CA GLY A 97 -13.20 -5.12 -2.09
C GLY A 97 -12.76 -3.68 -1.83
N GLU A 98 -13.58 -2.91 -1.10
CA GLU A 98 -13.22 -1.57 -0.65
C GLU A 98 -13.13 -1.55 0.89
N PRO A 99 -11.92 -1.59 1.47
CA PRO A 99 -11.71 -1.61 2.93
C PRO A 99 -12.46 -0.51 3.68
N PHE A 100 -12.60 0.70 3.13
CA PHE A 100 -13.33 1.80 3.80
C PHE A 100 -14.86 1.62 3.84
N THR A 101 -15.40 0.52 3.30
CA THR A 101 -16.78 0.09 3.60
C THR A 101 -16.92 -0.49 5.00
N ARG A 102 -15.82 -0.95 5.61
CA ARG A 102 -15.78 -1.45 6.99
C ARG A 102 -15.76 -0.29 7.97
N LYS A 103 -16.78 -0.22 8.82
CA LYS A 103 -16.85 0.83 9.83
C LYS A 103 -15.79 0.68 10.93
N ASP A 104 -15.35 -0.56 11.12
CA ASP A 104 -14.41 -1.05 12.12
C ASP A 104 -12.96 -1.15 11.60
N LEU A 105 -12.67 -0.53 10.45
CA LEU A 105 -11.33 -0.56 9.86
C LEU A 105 -10.26 0.03 10.82
N PRO A 106 -10.50 1.17 11.51
CA PRO A 106 -9.53 1.67 12.48
C PRO A 106 -9.24 0.72 13.64
N GLU A 107 -10.27 0.03 14.14
CA GLU A 107 -10.18 -0.95 15.22
C GLU A 107 -9.30 -2.13 14.82
N ILE A 108 -9.48 -2.65 13.60
CA ILE A 108 -8.64 -3.71 13.04
C ILE A 108 -7.17 -3.28 13.03
N VAL A 109 -6.86 -2.10 12.48
CA VAL A 109 -5.47 -1.62 12.39
C VAL A 109 -4.88 -1.43 13.79
N ARG A 110 -5.66 -0.90 14.73
CA ARG A 110 -5.24 -0.71 16.12
C ARG A 110 -4.89 -2.02 16.81
N ALA A 111 -5.66 -3.08 16.60
CA ALA A 111 -5.35 -4.38 17.18
C ALA A 111 -3.96 -4.87 16.76
N PHE A 112 -3.61 -4.77 15.48
CA PHE A 112 -2.26 -5.12 15.00
C PHE A 112 -1.18 -4.15 15.49
N TYR A 113 -1.49 -2.86 15.61
CA TYR A 113 -0.57 -1.87 16.18
C TYR A 113 -0.21 -2.19 17.63
N GLU A 114 -1.21 -2.49 18.46
CA GLU A 114 -1.06 -2.77 19.89
C GLU A 114 -0.43 -4.15 20.12
N ASN A 115 -0.91 -5.20 19.43
CA ASN A 115 -0.50 -6.59 19.69
C ASN A 115 0.79 -7.00 18.97
N ASN A 116 1.10 -6.39 17.81
CA ASN A 116 2.18 -6.86 16.94
C ASN A 116 3.24 -5.78 16.65
N LYS A 117 3.23 -4.64 17.37
CA LYS A 117 4.16 -3.53 17.14
C LYS A 117 4.23 -3.12 15.66
N LEU A 118 3.06 -2.99 15.04
CA LEU A 118 2.95 -2.71 13.60
C LEU A 118 3.70 -1.43 13.22
N GLU A 119 4.61 -1.53 12.25
CA GLU A 119 5.39 -0.37 11.78
C GLU A 119 4.69 0.37 10.64
N SER A 120 4.06 -0.35 9.71
CA SER A 120 3.42 0.25 8.54
C SER A 120 2.12 -0.46 8.16
N VAL A 121 1.09 0.32 7.84
CA VAL A 121 -0.16 -0.19 7.26
C VAL A 121 -0.38 0.36 5.87
N TYR A 122 -0.84 -0.49 4.94
CA TYR A 122 -1.28 -0.14 3.61
C TYR A 122 -2.78 -0.37 3.51
N LEU A 123 -3.53 0.72 3.34
CA LEU A 123 -4.96 0.70 3.11
C LEU A 123 -5.18 0.81 1.60
N MET A 124 -5.45 -0.32 0.95
CA MET A 124 -5.79 -0.35 -0.47
C MET A 124 -7.18 0.24 -0.64
N SER A 125 -7.36 1.25 -1.50
CA SER A 125 -8.68 1.88 -1.69
C SER A 125 -8.89 2.33 -3.12
N ASN A 126 -10.13 2.33 -3.57
CA ASN A 126 -10.59 2.92 -4.82
C ASN A 126 -10.82 4.45 -4.70
N GLY A 127 -10.62 5.01 -3.51
CA GLY A 127 -10.66 6.45 -3.25
C GLY A 127 -12.06 7.08 -3.24
N GLN A 128 -13.13 6.29 -3.28
CA GLN A 128 -14.49 6.83 -3.48
C GLN A 128 -15.18 7.27 -2.18
N ILE A 129 -14.86 6.63 -1.05
CA ILE A 129 -15.59 6.82 0.20
C ILE A 129 -14.90 7.90 1.05
N GLN A 130 -14.76 9.12 0.52
CA GLN A 130 -14.07 10.25 1.19
C GLN A 130 -14.53 10.49 2.63
N LYS A 131 -15.85 10.41 2.87
CA LYS A 131 -16.48 10.54 4.20
C LYS A 131 -16.04 9.51 5.24
N ARG A 132 -15.38 8.44 4.80
CA ARG A 132 -14.75 7.41 5.66
C ARG A 132 -13.24 7.54 5.62
N ILE A 133 -12.65 7.67 4.42
CA ILE A 133 -11.21 7.77 4.23
C ILE A 133 -10.59 8.85 5.11
N MET A 134 -11.05 10.10 5.01
CA MET A 134 -10.44 11.21 5.73
C MET A 134 -10.51 11.05 7.26
N PRO A 135 -11.69 10.83 7.89
CA PRO A 135 -11.76 10.67 9.34
C PRO A 135 -11.08 9.39 9.84
N ASP A 136 -11.19 8.26 9.14
CA ASP A 136 -10.59 7.00 9.58
C ASP A 136 -9.06 7.07 9.52
N VAL A 137 -8.48 7.65 8.45
CA VAL A 137 -7.03 7.86 8.33
C VAL A 137 -6.53 8.84 9.38
N THR A 138 -7.23 9.96 9.60
CA THR A 138 -6.85 10.95 10.62
C THR A 138 -6.87 10.33 12.01
N ARG A 139 -7.91 9.55 12.34
CA ARG A 139 -8.03 8.83 13.60
C ARG A 139 -6.86 7.86 13.81
N LEU A 140 -6.48 7.10 12.79
CA LEU A 140 -5.31 6.20 12.87
C LEU A 140 -4.02 6.96 13.14
N LEU A 141 -3.80 8.10 12.47
CA LEU A 141 -2.60 8.91 12.66
C LEU A 141 -2.50 9.54 14.06
N GLN A 142 -3.65 9.78 14.70
CA GLN A 142 -3.77 10.30 16.06
C GLN A 142 -3.64 9.21 17.12
N GLU A 143 -4.32 8.08 16.94
CA GLU A 143 -4.37 6.98 17.91
C GLU A 143 -3.12 6.07 17.85
N CYS A 144 -2.42 6.03 16.70
CA CYS A 144 -1.23 5.21 16.48
C CYS A 144 0.00 6.09 16.16
N PRO A 145 0.63 6.75 17.16
CA PRO A 145 1.64 7.80 16.94
C PRO A 145 2.95 7.35 16.27
N ASN A 146 3.24 6.05 16.23
CA ASN A 146 4.44 5.50 15.59
C ASN A 146 4.16 4.75 14.29
N LEU A 147 2.88 4.65 13.89
CA LEU A 147 2.48 3.91 12.70
C LEU A 147 2.64 4.77 11.44
N ASN A 148 3.31 4.23 10.42
CA ASN A 148 3.25 4.80 9.08
C ASN A 148 1.96 4.31 8.39
N VAL A 149 1.13 5.24 7.95
CA VAL A 149 -0.13 4.92 7.27
C VAL A 149 0.04 5.25 5.80
N THR A 150 -0.06 4.25 4.93
CA THR A 150 -0.11 4.45 3.48
C THR A 150 -1.53 4.24 2.98
N VAL A 151 -2.10 5.22 2.30
CA VAL A 151 -3.34 5.04 1.54
C VAL A 151 -2.94 4.81 0.09
N ALA A 152 -3.19 3.59 -0.40
CA ALA A 152 -2.82 3.15 -1.73
C ALA A 152 -4.04 3.21 -2.65
N LEU A 153 -4.14 4.30 -3.42
CA LEU A 153 -5.25 4.61 -4.30
C LEU A 153 -5.11 3.90 -5.64
N GLY A 154 -6.09 3.06 -5.98
CA GLY A 154 -6.17 2.40 -7.27
C GLY A 154 -6.58 3.38 -8.38
N ILE A 155 -5.62 3.77 -9.24
CA ILE A 155 -5.86 4.66 -10.39
C ILE A 155 -5.08 4.10 -11.59
N ASP A 156 -5.75 3.88 -12.71
CA ASP A 156 -5.22 3.08 -13.84
C ASP A 156 -5.06 3.87 -15.14
N GLY A 157 -5.03 5.20 -15.03
CA GLY A 157 -4.85 6.09 -16.17
C GLY A 157 -5.53 7.44 -15.99
N LEU A 158 -5.50 8.22 -17.05
CA LEU A 158 -6.26 9.46 -17.18
C LEU A 158 -7.76 9.19 -17.21
N LYS A 159 -8.56 10.24 -17.00
CA LYS A 159 -10.01 10.17 -16.72
C LYS A 159 -10.79 9.14 -17.55
N ALA A 160 -10.79 9.28 -18.87
CA ALA A 160 -11.58 8.42 -19.75
C ALA A 160 -11.21 6.94 -19.60
N GLN A 161 -9.91 6.65 -19.45
CA GLN A 161 -9.39 5.30 -19.33
C GLN A 161 -9.64 4.71 -17.95
N HIS A 162 -9.41 5.47 -16.88
CA HIS A 162 -9.68 5.02 -15.53
C HIS A 162 -11.17 4.70 -15.32
N GLU A 163 -12.07 5.57 -15.76
CA GLU A 163 -13.52 5.34 -15.60
C GLU A 163 -13.99 4.13 -16.40
N LYS A 164 -13.42 3.90 -17.59
CA LYS A 164 -13.66 2.70 -18.40
C LYS A 164 -13.13 1.45 -17.70
N ILE A 165 -11.89 1.43 -17.22
CA ILE A 165 -11.29 0.27 -16.54
C ILE A 165 -12.03 -0.04 -15.24
N ARG A 166 -12.38 0.97 -14.44
CA ARG A 166 -13.07 0.82 -13.15
C ARG A 166 -14.57 0.61 -13.29
N GLN A 167 -15.13 0.79 -14.49
CA GLN A 167 -16.55 0.66 -14.81
C GLN A 167 -17.43 1.57 -13.93
N LYS A 168 -16.98 2.80 -13.66
CA LYS A 168 -17.69 3.74 -12.79
C LYS A 168 -17.51 5.20 -13.26
N PRO A 169 -18.52 5.78 -13.93
CA PRO A 169 -18.46 7.18 -14.36
C PRO A 169 -18.26 8.16 -13.20
N GLY A 170 -17.44 9.18 -13.41
CA GLY A 170 -17.07 10.17 -12.40
C GLY A 170 -16.12 9.67 -11.30
N SER A 171 -15.67 8.42 -11.34
CA SER A 171 -14.78 7.88 -10.30
C SER A 171 -13.42 8.56 -10.27
N TRP A 172 -12.95 9.05 -11.42
CA TRP A 172 -11.62 9.65 -11.55
C TRP A 172 -11.51 10.96 -10.77
N ASP A 173 -12.48 11.88 -10.94
CA ASP A 173 -12.45 13.18 -10.27
C ASP A 173 -12.44 12.99 -8.75
N ILE A 174 -13.24 12.04 -8.23
CA ILE A 174 -13.30 11.71 -6.81
C ILE A 174 -11.98 11.10 -6.33
N ALA A 175 -11.39 10.16 -7.08
CA ALA A 175 -10.13 9.51 -6.69
C ALA A 175 -8.96 10.50 -6.63
N ILE A 176 -8.86 11.41 -7.61
CA ILE A 176 -7.84 12.46 -7.64
C ILE A 176 -8.06 13.48 -6.52
N ASP A 177 -9.31 13.89 -6.26
CA ASP A 177 -9.63 14.76 -5.14
C ASP A 177 -9.30 14.10 -3.80
N THR A 178 -9.57 12.81 -3.64
CA THR A 178 -9.16 12.03 -2.47
C THR A 178 -7.65 12.05 -2.27
N ALA A 179 -6.87 11.85 -3.32
CA ALA A 179 -5.41 11.93 -3.26
C ALA A 179 -4.95 13.31 -2.77
N ARG A 180 -5.51 14.38 -3.32
CA ARG A 180 -5.17 15.78 -2.98
C ARG A 180 -5.58 16.16 -1.55
N GLN A 181 -6.72 15.66 -1.06
CA GLN A 181 -7.14 15.83 0.32
C GLN A 181 -6.20 15.09 1.28
N LEU A 182 -5.80 13.86 0.97
CA LEU A 182 -4.82 13.11 1.77
C LEU A 182 -3.44 13.79 1.78
N GLN A 183 -3.00 14.35 0.66
CA GLN A 183 -1.78 15.17 0.59
C GLN A 183 -1.88 16.43 1.46
N THR A 184 -3.08 16.97 1.66
CA THR A 184 -3.31 18.08 2.58
C THR A 184 -3.17 17.62 4.03
N ILE A 185 -3.82 16.50 4.41
CA ILE A 185 -3.69 15.89 5.75
C ILE A 185 -2.22 15.56 6.06
N LYS A 186 -1.46 15.07 5.06
CA LYS A 186 -0.03 14.76 5.20
C LYS A 186 0.80 15.95 5.69
N LYS A 187 0.43 17.19 5.36
CA LYS A 187 1.16 18.38 5.84
C LYS A 187 1.13 18.48 7.37
N GLU A 188 0.06 18.01 7.99
CA GLU A 188 -0.08 17.92 9.46
C GLU A 188 0.48 16.61 10.02
N TYR A 189 0.39 15.52 9.24
CA TYR A 189 0.85 14.19 9.64
C TYR A 189 1.89 13.62 8.65
N PRO A 190 3.19 13.91 8.83
CA PRO A 190 4.25 13.46 7.91
C PRO A 190 4.37 11.94 7.74
N ARG A 191 3.80 11.15 8.66
CA ARG A 191 3.73 9.68 8.64
C ARG A 191 2.65 9.11 7.71
N LEU A 192 1.80 9.96 7.13
CA LEU A 192 0.86 9.57 6.09
C LEU A 192 1.58 9.56 4.74
N ASP A 193 1.62 8.44 4.04
CA ASP A 193 2.04 8.39 2.64
C ASP A 193 0.84 8.23 1.71
N VAL A 194 0.81 9.01 0.63
CA VAL A 194 -0.18 8.86 -0.45
C VAL A 194 0.47 8.08 -1.59
N GLN A 195 -0.06 6.90 -1.88
CA GLN A 195 0.44 6.05 -2.95
C GLN A 195 -0.59 5.90 -4.05
N THR A 196 -0.15 5.88 -5.31
CA THR A 196 -0.97 5.42 -6.43
C THR A 196 -0.59 4.01 -6.82
N CYS A 197 -1.59 3.17 -7.06
CA CYS A 197 -1.44 1.81 -7.55
C CYS A 197 -2.12 1.68 -8.90
N THR A 198 -1.34 1.43 -9.93
CA THR A 198 -1.79 1.20 -11.31
C THR A 198 -1.58 -0.26 -11.66
N CYS A 199 -2.62 -0.90 -12.19
CA CYS A 199 -2.50 -2.22 -12.79
C CYS A 199 -2.19 -2.04 -14.28
N PHE A 200 -1.03 -2.49 -14.76
CA PHE A 200 -0.64 -2.48 -16.16
C PHE A 200 -1.37 -3.60 -16.91
N MET A 201 -2.16 -3.25 -17.91
CA MET A 201 -3.05 -4.13 -18.64
C MET A 201 -3.29 -3.63 -20.07
N HIS A 202 -3.98 -4.44 -20.89
CA HIS A 202 -4.24 -4.09 -22.28
C HIS A 202 -4.86 -2.69 -22.45
N SER A 203 -5.88 -2.37 -21.65
CA SER A 203 -6.63 -1.12 -21.76
C SER A 203 -5.84 0.15 -21.40
N ASN A 204 -4.65 0.04 -20.80
CA ASN A 204 -3.84 1.22 -20.42
C ASN A 204 -2.43 1.27 -20.96
N GLN A 205 -1.94 0.22 -21.62
CA GLN A 205 -0.55 0.16 -22.09
C GLN A 205 -0.17 1.26 -23.09
N GLU A 206 -1.12 1.74 -23.91
CA GLU A 206 -0.85 2.77 -24.92
C GLU A 206 -0.60 4.15 -24.32
N THR A 207 -1.26 4.48 -23.21
CA THR A 207 -1.20 5.81 -22.56
C THR A 207 -0.40 5.77 -21.26
N ILE A 208 0.30 4.67 -20.97
CA ILE A 208 0.92 4.44 -19.67
C ILE A 208 1.98 5.51 -19.33
N PHE A 209 2.71 5.99 -20.33
CA PHE A 209 3.73 7.03 -20.16
C PHE A 209 3.11 8.40 -19.89
N GLU A 210 2.00 8.74 -20.56
CA GLU A 210 1.24 9.97 -20.29
C GLU A 210 0.65 9.96 -18.87
N TRP A 211 0.15 8.79 -18.46
CA TRP A 211 -0.31 8.59 -17.09
C TRP A 211 0.83 8.74 -16.07
N TYR A 212 2.01 8.18 -16.37
CA TYR A 212 3.19 8.33 -15.53
C TYR A 212 3.65 9.80 -15.43
N ASP A 213 3.64 10.54 -16.53
CA ASP A 213 3.94 11.97 -16.55
C ASP A 213 2.95 12.77 -15.68
N PHE A 214 1.66 12.44 -15.74
CA PHE A 214 0.66 13.04 -14.85
C PHE A 214 0.98 12.77 -13.37
N LEU A 215 1.35 11.54 -13.02
CA LEU A 215 1.77 11.20 -11.65
C LEU A 215 3.01 12.00 -11.23
N LYS A 216 4.00 12.13 -12.12
CA LYS A 216 5.27 12.79 -11.83
C LYS A 216 5.15 14.32 -11.71
N TYR A 217 4.39 14.94 -12.61
CA TYR A 217 4.39 16.40 -12.75
C TYR A 217 3.15 17.10 -12.19
N ASP A 218 1.99 16.43 -12.13
CA ASP A 218 0.76 17.01 -11.59
C ASP A 218 0.44 16.45 -10.21
N LEU A 219 0.09 15.16 -10.12
CA LEU A 219 -0.44 14.59 -8.89
C LEU A 219 0.61 14.49 -7.78
N LYS A 220 1.85 14.10 -8.11
CA LYS A 220 2.99 13.99 -7.18
C LYS A 220 2.68 13.20 -5.90
N PRO A 221 2.22 11.93 -6.02
CA PRO A 221 2.08 11.07 -4.84
C PRO A 221 3.47 10.79 -4.22
N ASP A 222 3.48 10.33 -2.96
CA ASP A 222 4.73 9.90 -2.30
C ASP A 222 5.34 8.67 -2.97
N LYS A 223 4.47 7.77 -3.46
CA LYS A 223 4.85 6.49 -4.04
C LYS A 223 4.00 6.22 -5.27
N VAL A 224 4.62 5.64 -6.29
CA VAL A 224 3.93 5.13 -7.48
C VAL A 224 4.22 3.64 -7.57
N ASN A 225 3.17 2.84 -7.75
CA ASN A 225 3.31 1.40 -7.93
C ASN A 225 2.60 0.97 -9.21
N PHE A 226 3.30 0.22 -10.03
CA PHE A 226 2.81 -0.35 -11.29
C PHE A 226 2.95 -1.86 -11.22
N ASN A 227 1.83 -2.55 -11.01
CA ASN A 227 1.79 -4.01 -10.98
C ASN A 227 1.28 -4.53 -12.31
N TYR A 228 1.73 -5.71 -12.72
CA TYR A 228 1.09 -6.43 -13.82
C TYR A 228 -0.33 -6.86 -13.45
N ILE A 229 -1.19 -6.89 -14.46
CA ILE A 229 -2.44 -7.64 -14.37
C ILE A 229 -2.15 -9.11 -14.08
N ARG A 230 -2.99 -9.70 -13.22
CA ARG A 230 -2.89 -11.09 -12.82
C ARG A 230 -4.11 -11.87 -13.34
N PRO A 231 -3.93 -13.07 -13.90
CA PRO A 231 -5.04 -13.99 -14.12
C PRO A 231 -5.65 -14.49 -12.79
N PRO A 232 -6.99 -14.69 -12.71
CA PRO A 232 -7.97 -14.41 -13.75
C PRO A 232 -8.33 -12.92 -13.85
N SER A 233 -8.75 -12.49 -15.03
CA SER A 233 -9.33 -11.16 -15.28
C SER A 233 -10.81 -11.31 -15.66
N ALA A 234 -11.65 -10.35 -15.30
CA ALA A 234 -13.06 -10.35 -15.71
C ALA A 234 -13.20 -10.14 -17.22
N ASP A 235 -12.27 -9.39 -17.82
CA ASP A 235 -12.10 -9.30 -19.27
C ASP A 235 -10.76 -9.94 -19.68
N PRO A 236 -10.76 -11.08 -20.38
CA PRO A 236 -9.54 -11.77 -20.79
C PRO A 236 -8.64 -10.95 -21.72
N ILE A 237 -9.18 -9.97 -22.47
CA ILE A 237 -8.36 -9.12 -23.34
C ILE A 237 -7.35 -8.32 -22.55
N GLU A 238 -7.65 -8.02 -21.28
CA GLU A 238 -6.77 -7.24 -20.40
C GLU A 238 -5.44 -7.92 -20.14
N LEU A 239 -5.36 -9.24 -20.35
CA LEU A 239 -4.15 -10.04 -20.22
C LEU A 239 -3.20 -9.92 -21.43
N ASP A 240 -3.64 -9.34 -22.55
CA ASP A 240 -2.84 -9.12 -23.76
C ASP A 240 -2.00 -7.83 -23.63
N ILE A 241 -0.79 -7.99 -23.11
CA ILE A 241 0.10 -6.89 -22.74
C ILE A 241 1.42 -6.89 -23.51
N ASP A 242 1.89 -5.70 -23.87
CA ASP A 242 3.24 -5.48 -24.39
C ASP A 242 4.25 -5.36 -23.25
N HIS A 243 4.98 -6.44 -23.02
CA HIS A 243 6.01 -6.52 -21.98
C HIS A 243 7.15 -5.51 -22.18
N SER A 244 7.44 -5.10 -23.42
CA SER A 244 8.51 -4.15 -23.69
C SER A 244 8.21 -2.76 -23.12
N ARG A 245 6.94 -2.35 -23.16
CA ARG A 245 6.45 -1.09 -22.58
C ARG A 245 6.55 -1.10 -21.06
N TYR A 246 6.18 -2.22 -20.42
CA TYR A 246 6.32 -2.32 -18.97
C TYR A 246 7.79 -2.25 -18.55
N THR A 247 8.67 -2.97 -19.25
CA THR A 247 10.12 -2.91 -18.98
C THR A 247 10.66 -1.48 -19.10
N GLN A 248 10.28 -0.77 -20.16
CA GLN A 248 10.63 0.64 -20.34
C GLN A 248 10.12 1.51 -19.19
N LEU A 249 8.85 1.35 -18.80
CA LEU A 249 8.25 2.08 -17.69
C LEU A 249 8.97 1.79 -16.37
N ALA A 250 9.28 0.53 -16.09
CA ALA A 250 10.01 0.13 -14.89
C ALA A 250 11.40 0.78 -14.84
N GLN A 251 12.11 0.84 -15.98
CA GLN A 251 13.38 1.55 -16.11
C GLN A 251 13.24 3.05 -15.84
N MET A 252 12.22 3.69 -16.40
CA MET A 252 11.94 5.11 -16.13
C MET A 252 11.69 5.37 -14.65
N ILE A 253 10.87 4.53 -14.00
CA ILE A 253 10.58 4.65 -12.56
C ILE A 253 11.83 4.47 -11.72
N ASP A 254 12.67 3.50 -12.05
CA ASP A 254 13.91 3.19 -11.36
C ASP A 254 14.95 4.32 -11.52
N ASP A 255 15.09 4.87 -12.72
CA ASP A 255 15.91 6.04 -12.99
C ASP A 255 15.40 7.28 -12.25
N ASP A 256 14.10 7.56 -12.30
CA ASP A 256 13.51 8.71 -11.61
C ASP A 256 13.58 8.58 -10.08
N SER A 257 13.48 7.35 -9.55
CA SER A 257 13.67 7.08 -8.12
C SER A 257 15.12 7.31 -7.70
N ARG A 258 16.11 6.88 -8.50
CA ARG A 258 17.54 7.12 -8.24
C ARG A 258 17.90 8.60 -8.22
N HIS A 259 17.30 9.39 -9.11
CA HIS A 259 17.55 10.82 -9.21
C HIS A 259 16.64 11.68 -8.31
N ALA A 260 15.88 11.05 -7.40
CA ALA A 260 14.93 11.69 -6.50
C ALA A 260 13.86 12.55 -7.21
N ALA A 261 13.57 12.26 -8.48
CA ALA A 261 12.49 12.88 -9.23
C ALA A 261 11.12 12.38 -8.76
N ILE A 262 11.07 11.17 -8.17
CA ILE A 262 9.94 10.67 -7.38
C ILE A 262 10.49 10.28 -6.02
N LYS A 263 9.75 10.57 -4.94
CA LYS A 263 10.18 10.23 -3.58
C LYS A 263 10.42 8.72 -3.46
N ASN A 264 9.45 7.90 -3.88
CA ASN A 264 9.42 6.42 -3.91
C ASN A 264 10.27 5.69 -2.86
N ASN A 265 10.36 6.31 -1.68
CA ASN A 265 11.13 5.87 -0.54
C ASN A 265 10.10 5.54 0.52
N TYR A 266 10.12 4.28 0.91
CA TYR A 266 9.29 3.76 1.96
C TYR A 266 9.76 4.32 3.30
N GLY A 267 8.90 5.07 4.00
CA GLY A 267 9.22 5.59 5.33
C GLY A 267 9.33 4.47 6.38
N GLY A 268 10.13 4.70 7.43
CA GLY A 268 10.36 3.76 8.53
C GLY A 268 11.47 2.74 8.28
N ASP A 269 11.94 2.09 9.34
CA ASP A 269 13.08 1.15 9.29
C ASP A 269 12.78 -0.10 8.44
N ALA A 270 11.51 -0.57 8.38
CA ALA A 270 11.06 -1.62 7.48
C ALA A 270 10.76 -1.16 6.04
N GLY A 271 10.79 0.14 5.76
CA GLY A 271 10.48 0.66 4.44
C GLY A 271 11.45 0.17 3.36
N PHE A 272 12.74 0.14 3.70
CA PHE A 272 13.78 -0.40 2.82
C PHE A 272 13.50 -1.85 2.38
N PHE A 273 12.93 -2.66 3.27
CA PHE A 273 12.59 -4.06 2.95
C PHE A 273 11.43 -4.16 1.95
N LYS A 274 10.43 -3.28 2.03
CA LYS A 274 9.35 -3.24 1.03
C LYS A 274 9.86 -2.77 -0.33
N ALA A 275 10.75 -1.77 -0.35
CA ALA A 275 11.41 -1.31 -1.57
C ALA A 275 12.22 -2.44 -2.23
N ALA A 276 13.02 -3.15 -1.43
CA ALA A 276 13.83 -4.27 -1.89
C ALA A 276 12.97 -5.43 -2.41
N ILE A 277 11.85 -5.74 -1.74
CA ILE A 277 10.88 -6.72 -2.23
C ILE A 277 10.31 -6.26 -3.56
N ASP A 278 9.87 -5.00 -3.70
CA ASP A 278 9.22 -4.57 -4.95
C ASP A 278 10.19 -4.57 -6.13
N ILE A 279 11.43 -4.10 -5.93
CA ILE A 279 12.48 -4.17 -6.95
C ILE A 279 12.79 -5.63 -7.31
N TYR A 280 12.94 -6.50 -6.31
CA TYR A 280 13.21 -7.92 -6.53
C TYR A 280 12.05 -8.64 -7.23
N MET A 281 10.81 -8.35 -6.82
CA MET A 281 9.60 -8.95 -7.40
C MET A 281 9.40 -8.47 -8.83
N HIS A 282 9.61 -7.18 -9.14
CA HIS A 282 9.57 -6.69 -10.52
C HIS A 282 10.65 -7.38 -11.38
N GLY A 283 11.87 -7.53 -10.84
CA GLY A 283 12.95 -8.26 -11.51
C GLY A 283 12.66 -9.75 -11.70
N LEU A 284 12.03 -10.41 -10.72
CA LEU A 284 11.61 -11.81 -10.83
C LEU A 284 10.47 -12.01 -11.83
N ILE A 285 9.48 -11.11 -11.85
CA ILE A 285 8.37 -11.20 -12.82
C ILE A 285 8.91 -11.03 -14.24
N ALA A 286 9.86 -10.12 -14.46
CA ALA A 286 10.52 -9.96 -15.75
C ALA A 286 11.29 -11.23 -16.17
N ARG A 287 11.98 -11.91 -15.24
CA ARG A 287 12.79 -13.11 -15.52
C ARG A 287 11.97 -14.39 -15.67
N ALA A 288 10.90 -14.55 -14.89
CA ALA A 288 10.04 -15.74 -14.92
C ALA A 288 9.20 -15.84 -16.20
N GLN A 289 9.33 -14.87 -17.12
CA GLN A 289 8.63 -14.81 -18.40
C GLN A 289 9.59 -15.00 -19.60
N GLU A 290 10.90 -15.13 -19.36
CA GLU A 290 11.90 -15.51 -20.39
C GLU A 290 12.05 -17.04 -20.52
N GLU A 291 11.40 -17.83 -19.65
CA GLU A 291 11.34 -19.30 -19.67
C GLU A 291 9.96 -19.82 -20.13
#